data_AF-A0A537GBA4-F1
#
_entry.id   AF-A0A537GBA4-F1
#
_cell.length_a   1.000
_cell.length_b   1.000
_cell.length_c   1.000
_cell.angle_alpha   90.00
_cell.angle_beta   90.00
_cell.angle_gamma   90.00
#
_symmetry.space_group_name_H-M   'P 1'
#
loop_
_entity.id
_entity.type
_entity.pdbx_description
1 polymer ?
#
loop_
_entity_poly.entity_id
_entity_poly.type
_entity_poly.pdbx_seq_one_letter_code
_entity_poly.pdbx_strand_id
1 'polypeptide(L)'
;MAVSARVFPLIVHVVGYLLLYRVVGAKVYTSYPDSLAINATSDQNGDAVFSQVPLGNYSIRVVAPRGLQSTVHSQITDATNLTVRVFGLPELLIILIVPVTAAVIIVVVAVRKERARKKMWELMTLPSPTPLSYPPSPSSRTQV
;
A
#
# COMPACT_ATOMS: atom_id res chain seq x y z
N MET A 1 -49.94 14.04 18.94
CA MET A 1 -49.57 13.98 17.52
C MET A 1 -48.39 13.03 17.39
N ALA A 2 -48.55 11.89 16.72
CA ALA A 2 -47.42 11.00 16.43
C ALA A 2 -46.78 11.46 15.12
N VAL A 3 -45.55 11.97 15.20
CA VAL A 3 -44.75 12.27 14.01
C VAL A 3 -44.26 10.93 13.46
N SER A 4 -44.89 10.45 12.39
CA SER A 4 -44.52 9.21 11.73
C SER A 4 -43.27 9.44 10.87
N ALA A 5 -42.08 9.33 11.45
CA ALA A 5 -40.83 9.39 10.71
C ALA A 5 -40.48 8.02 10.11
N ARG A 6 -40.10 7.99 8.83
CA ARG A 6 -39.55 6.78 8.20
C ARG A 6 -38.09 6.63 8.63
N VAL A 7 -37.77 5.53 9.31
CA VAL A 7 -36.41 5.17 9.73
C VAL A 7 -35.95 3.93 8.99
N PHE A 8 -34.66 3.89 8.65
CA PHE A 8 -34.06 2.80 7.90
C PHE A 8 -32.80 2.29 8.59
N PRO A 9 -32.46 1.01 8.44
CA PRO A 9 -31.16 0.51 8.84
C PRO A 9 -30.09 1.03 7.87
N LEU A 10 -28.97 1.52 8.42
CA LEU A 10 -27.79 1.93 7.68
C LEU A 10 -26.65 0.99 8.03
N ILE A 11 -26.06 0.35 7.02
CA ILE A 11 -24.90 -0.53 7.19
C ILE A 11 -23.71 0.16 6.55
N VAL A 12 -22.68 0.42 7.36
CA VAL A 12 -21.43 1.03 6.90
C VAL A 12 -20.34 -0.03 6.86
N HIS A 13 -19.95 -0.45 5.66
CA HIS A 13 -18.84 -1.34 5.42
C HIS A 13 -17.52 -0.56 5.43
N VAL A 14 -16.68 -0.81 6.44
CA VAL A 14 -15.40 -0.15 6.62
C VAL A 14 -14.27 -1.03 6.07
N VAL A 15 -13.68 -0.58 4.97
CA VAL A 15 -12.60 -1.29 4.28
C VAL A 15 -11.33 -0.45 4.15
N GLY A 16 -10.18 -1.12 4.11
CA GLY A 16 -8.90 -0.51 3.79
C GLY A 16 -8.89 0.13 2.39
N TYR A 17 -8.14 1.22 2.23
CA TYR A 17 -8.05 1.95 0.97
C TYR A 17 -7.24 1.19 -0.11
N LEU A 18 -6.12 0.58 0.29
CA LEU A 18 -5.15 -0.08 -0.59
C LEU A 18 -5.32 -1.60 -0.61
N LEU A 19 -5.49 -2.20 0.57
CA LEU A 19 -5.52 -3.66 0.71
C LEU A 19 -6.93 -4.24 0.77
N LEU A 20 -7.96 -3.39 0.75
CA LEU A 20 -9.38 -3.76 0.83
C LEU A 20 -9.70 -4.73 1.99
N TYR A 21 -8.88 -4.72 3.04
CA TYR A 21 -9.07 -5.55 4.22
C TYR A 21 -10.17 -4.97 5.11
N ARG A 22 -10.80 -5.82 5.94
CA ARG A 22 -11.85 -5.41 6.87
C ARG A 22 -11.23 -4.71 8.07
N VAL A 23 -11.68 -3.49 8.36
CA VAL A 23 -11.15 -2.70 9.49
C VAL A 23 -12.04 -2.92 10.71
N VAL A 24 -11.57 -3.74 11.64
CA VAL A 24 -12.28 -4.06 12.89
C VAL A 24 -12.07 -2.95 13.93
N GLY A 25 -13.12 -2.58 14.65
CA GLY A 25 -13.06 -1.61 15.74
C GLY A 25 -13.05 -0.13 15.31
N ALA A 26 -13.25 0.17 14.02
CA ALA A 26 -13.35 1.53 13.52
C ALA A 26 -14.59 2.22 14.11
N LYS A 27 -14.41 3.44 14.64
CA LYS A 27 -15.51 4.24 15.16
C LYS A 27 -16.13 5.05 14.03
N VAL A 28 -17.40 4.81 13.75
CA VAL A 28 -18.21 5.53 12.78
C VAL A 28 -19.08 6.52 13.54
N TYR A 29 -19.00 7.79 13.18
CA TYR A 29 -19.82 8.86 13.68
C TYR A 29 -20.71 9.37 12.56
N THR A 30 -22.01 9.50 12.78
CA THR A 30 -22.91 10.15 11.83
C THR A 30 -23.42 11.45 12.43
N SER A 31 -23.33 12.53 11.68
CA SER A 31 -23.85 13.85 12.06
C SER A 31 -24.90 14.26 11.05
N TYR A 32 -26.11 14.48 11.55
CA TYR A 32 -27.14 15.22 10.83
C TYR A 32 -27.00 16.72 11.18
N PRO A 33 -27.28 17.66 10.26
CA PRO A 33 -27.11 19.10 10.52
C PRO A 33 -27.80 19.59 11.80
N ASP A 34 -28.96 19.02 12.13
CA ASP A 34 -29.82 19.45 13.24
C ASP A 34 -30.01 18.37 14.32
N SER A 35 -29.24 17.27 14.31
CA SER A 35 -29.45 16.15 15.24
C SER A 35 -28.18 15.72 15.98
N LEU A 36 -28.38 14.98 17.07
CA LEU A 36 -27.33 14.40 17.89
C LEU A 36 -26.48 13.43 17.07
N ALA A 37 -25.15 13.54 17.22
CA ALA A 37 -24.24 12.62 16.58
C ALA A 37 -24.34 11.23 17.22
N ILE A 38 -24.72 10.23 16.43
CA ILE A 38 -24.73 8.83 16.86
C ILE A 38 -23.44 8.15 16.42
N ASN A 39 -23.01 7.15 17.18
CA ASN A 39 -21.80 6.39 16.87
C ASN A 39 -22.07 4.90 16.83
N ALA A 40 -21.30 4.21 16.00
CA ALA A 40 -21.24 2.75 15.94
C ALA A 40 -19.77 2.34 15.80
N THR A 41 -19.46 1.11 16.21
CA THR A 41 -18.12 0.54 16.06
C THR A 41 -18.20 -0.61 15.06
N SER A 42 -17.25 -0.69 14.13
CA SER A 42 -17.21 -1.78 13.17
C SER A 42 -16.87 -3.11 13.83
N ASP A 43 -17.58 -4.15 13.43
CA ASP A 43 -17.42 -5.51 13.94
C ASP A 43 -16.24 -6.26 13.27
N GLN A 44 -16.14 -7.57 13.48
CA GLN A 44 -15.12 -8.42 12.87
C GLN A 44 -15.19 -8.47 11.34
N ASN A 45 -16.38 -8.22 10.78
CA ASN A 45 -16.60 -8.12 9.34
C ASN A 45 -16.25 -6.73 8.80
N GLY A 46 -15.92 -5.76 9.67
CA GLY A 46 -15.69 -4.37 9.28
C GLY A 46 -17.00 -3.59 9.14
N ASP A 47 -18.12 -4.13 9.64
CA ASP A 47 -19.45 -3.58 9.41
C ASP A 47 -19.89 -2.82 10.66
N ALA A 48 -20.31 -1.57 10.48
CA ALA A 48 -20.90 -0.74 11.51
C ALA A 48 -22.38 -0.54 11.20
N VAL A 49 -23.25 -1.08 12.07
CA VAL A 49 -24.70 -1.10 11.84
C VAL A 49 -25.39 -0.04 12.69
N PHE A 50 -26.21 0.78 12.05
CA PHE A 50 -27.15 1.69 12.69
C PHE A 50 -28.57 1.20 12.43
N SER A 51 -29.32 0.88 13.48
CA SER A 51 -30.62 0.23 13.35
C SER A 51 -31.75 1.16 12.91
N GLN A 52 -31.72 2.42 13.34
CA GLN A 52 -32.80 3.38 13.12
C GLN A 52 -32.24 4.75 12.78
N VAL A 53 -32.10 5.02 11.48
CA VAL A 53 -31.64 6.31 10.97
C VAL A 53 -32.75 6.97 10.14
N PRO A 54 -33.21 8.18 10.51
CA PRO A 54 -34.14 8.95 9.70
C PRO A 54 -33.56 9.30 8.33
N LEU A 55 -34.44 9.44 7.33
CA LEU A 55 -34.06 9.94 6.00
C LEU A 55 -33.40 11.32 6.07
N GLY A 56 -32.39 11.53 5.23
CA GLY A 56 -31.77 12.84 5.06
C GLY A 56 -30.29 12.80 4.70
N ASN A 57 -29.65 13.97 4.75
CA ASN A 57 -28.25 14.14 4.40
C ASN A 57 -27.37 13.97 5.65
N TYR A 58 -26.48 12.98 5.64
CA TYR A 58 -25.59 12.71 6.75
C TYR A 58 -24.13 12.94 6.36
N SER A 59 -23.37 13.51 7.30
CA SER A 59 -21.92 13.44 7.27
C SER A 59 -21.46 12.25 8.10
N ILE A 60 -20.73 11.34 7.48
CA ILE A 60 -20.29 10.08 8.07
C ILE A 60 -18.78 10.17 8.22
N ARG A 61 -18.32 10.20 9.46
CA ARG A 61 -16.92 10.31 9.85
C ARG A 61 -16.48 8.98 10.43
N VAL A 62 -15.52 8.34 9.79
CA VAL A 62 -14.96 7.06 10.22
C VAL A 62 -13.55 7.27 10.73
N VAL A 63 -13.27 6.79 11.93
CA VAL A 63 -11.96 6.84 12.58
C VAL A 63 -11.46 5.41 12.77
N ALA A 64 -10.44 5.03 12.00
CA ALA A 64 -9.77 3.75 12.18
C ALA A 64 -9.00 3.74 13.51
N PRO A 65 -8.95 2.61 14.26
CA PRO A 65 -8.39 2.57 15.63
C PRO A 65 -6.94 3.06 15.74
N ARG A 66 -6.18 2.81 14.69
CA ARG A 66 -4.76 3.18 14.59
C ARG A 66 -4.46 3.80 13.21
N GLY A 67 -5.48 4.31 12.52
CA GLY A 67 -5.36 4.81 11.16
C GLY A 67 -5.70 6.30 11.05
N LEU A 68 -5.84 6.76 9.82
CA LEU A 68 -6.33 8.09 9.52
C LEU A 68 -7.86 8.14 9.61
N GLN A 69 -8.36 9.34 9.84
CA GLN A 69 -9.79 9.64 9.76
C GLN A 69 -10.22 9.85 8.32
N SER A 70 -11.42 9.36 7.98
CA SER A 70 -12.07 9.57 6.68
C SER A 70 -13.46 10.16 6.90
N THR A 71 -13.84 11.14 6.09
CA THR A 71 -15.16 11.77 6.16
C THR A 71 -15.83 11.63 4.79
N VAL A 72 -17.06 11.12 4.77
CA VAL A 72 -17.87 10.90 3.58
C VAL A 72 -19.23 11.55 3.79
N HIS A 73 -19.70 12.29 2.79
CA HIS A 73 -21.06 12.84 2.79
C HIS A 73 -21.94 11.92 1.96
N SER A 74 -23.07 11.49 2.52
CA SER A 74 -24.01 10.61 1.83
C SER A 74 -25.44 10.96 2.17
N GLN A 75 -26.34 10.75 1.21
CA GLN A 75 -27.78 10.96 1.37
C GLN A 75 -28.43 9.60 1.65
N ILE A 76 -29.13 9.50 2.76
CA ILE A 76 -29.87 8.29 3.13
C ILE A 76 -31.29 8.45 2.59
N THR A 77 -31.56 7.80 1.46
CA THR A 77 -32.88 7.78 0.83
C THR A 77 -33.65 6.48 1.08
N ASP A 78 -32.95 5.38 1.42
CA ASP A 78 -33.51 4.05 1.74
C ASP A 78 -32.49 3.23 2.58
N ALA A 79 -32.77 1.94 2.82
CA ALA A 79 -31.82 0.99 3.40
C ALA A 79 -30.57 0.90 2.52
N THR A 80 -29.48 1.52 2.97
CA THR A 80 -28.29 1.76 2.16
C THR A 80 -27.08 1.04 2.75
N ASN A 81 -26.34 0.33 1.90
CA ASN A 81 -25.03 -0.23 2.23
C ASN A 81 -23.95 0.76 1.78
N LEU A 82 -23.39 1.51 2.71
CA LEU A 82 -22.35 2.49 2.43
C LEU A 82 -20.98 1.87 2.63
N THR A 83 -20.12 1.90 1.61
CA THR A 83 -18.72 1.49 1.78
C THR A 83 -17.85 2.71 2.03
N VAL A 84 -17.24 2.80 3.21
CA VAL A 84 -16.28 3.86 3.55
C VAL A 84 -14.87 3.29 3.55
N ARG A 85 -13.99 3.94 2.80
CA ARG A 85 -12.58 3.60 2.71
C ARG A 85 -11.77 4.42 3.70
N VAL A 86 -10.90 3.75 4.45
CA VAL A 86 -10.04 4.36 5.46
C VAL A 86 -8.60 3.86 5.32
N PHE A 87 -7.62 4.73 5.61
CA PHE A 87 -6.22 4.34 5.69
C PHE A 87 -5.90 3.81 7.08
N GLY A 88 -5.73 2.51 7.25
CA GLY A 88 -5.27 1.93 8.52
C GLY A 88 -3.75 1.82 8.63
N LEU A 89 -3.27 1.35 9.79
CA LEU A 89 -1.83 1.11 10.02
C LEU A 89 -1.09 0.35 8.93
N PRO A 90 -1.55 -0.84 8.48
CA PRO A 90 -0.78 -1.61 7.51
C PRO A 90 -0.60 -0.85 6.19
N GLU A 91 -1.59 -0.04 5.81
CA GLU A 91 -1.51 0.78 4.60
C GLU A 91 -0.54 1.94 4.77
N LEU A 92 -0.56 2.61 5.93
CA LEU A 92 0.41 3.66 6.24
C LEU A 92 1.84 3.13 6.27
N LEU A 93 2.06 1.95 6.81
CA LEU A 93 3.37 1.29 6.79
C LEU A 93 3.83 1.01 5.35
N ILE A 94 2.95 0.51 4.49
CA ILE A 94 3.28 0.24 3.08
C ILE A 94 3.58 1.55 2.35
N ILE A 95 2.79 2.61 2.56
CA ILE A 95 3.01 3.93 1.97
C ILE A 95 4.41 4.47 2.32
N LEU A 96 4.92 4.16 3.52
CA LEU A 96 6.27 4.56 3.95
C LEU A 96 7.36 3.59 3.45
N ILE A 97 7.13 2.28 3.51
CA ILE A 97 8.13 1.25 3.20
C ILE A 97 8.37 1.11 1.69
N VAL A 98 7.33 1.18 0.85
CA VAL A 98 7.43 1.01 -0.61
C VAL A 98 8.39 2.02 -1.26
N PRO A 99 8.28 3.34 -1.05
CA PRO A 99 9.18 4.30 -1.68
C PRO A 99 10.62 4.17 -1.16
N VAL A 100 10.80 3.90 0.14
CA VAL A 100 12.14 3.69 0.73
C VAL A 100 12.79 2.44 0.13
N THR A 101 12.05 1.34 0.05
CA THR A 101 12.54 0.08 -0.51
C THR A 101 12.86 0.24 -2.00
N ALA A 102 12.00 0.91 -2.76
CA ALA A 102 12.24 1.19 -4.17
C ALA A 102 13.50 2.05 -4.38
N ALA A 103 13.70 3.09 -3.58
CA ALA A 103 14.90 3.93 -3.64
C ALA A 103 16.16 3.11 -3.33
N VAL A 104 16.13 2.28 -2.29
CA VAL A 104 17.26 1.39 -1.93
C VAL A 104 17.55 0.39 -3.06
N ILE A 105 16.53 -0.22 -3.66
CA ILE A 105 16.70 -1.14 -4.79
C ILE A 105 17.33 -0.41 -5.98
N ILE A 106 16.84 0.78 -6.33
CA ILE A 106 17.40 1.59 -7.42
C ILE A 106 18.87 1.90 -7.18
N VAL A 107 19.23 2.33 -5.97
CA VAL A 107 20.62 2.63 -5.59
C VAL A 107 21.49 1.38 -5.65
N VAL A 108 21.04 0.25 -5.12
CA VAL A 108 21.78 -1.01 -5.16
C VAL A 108 21.99 -1.48 -6.60
N VAL A 109 20.98 -1.39 -7.45
CA VAL A 109 21.08 -1.75 -8.88
C VAL A 109 22.05 -0.82 -9.60
N ALA A 110 21.98 0.49 -9.36
CA ALA A 110 22.91 1.47 -9.93
C ALA A 110 24.36 1.16 -9.51
N VAL A 111 24.59 0.92 -8.22
CA VAL A 111 25.91 0.55 -7.67
C VAL A 111 26.42 -0.78 -8.24
N ARG A 112 25.56 -1.80 -8.37
CA ARG A 112 25.93 -3.09 -8.98
C ARG A 112 26.33 -2.91 -10.44
N LYS A 113 25.60 -2.09 -11.20
CA LYS A 113 25.89 -1.78 -12.61
C LYS A 113 27.22 -1.05 -12.78
N GLU A 114 27.52 -0.07 -11.93
CA GLU A 114 28.80 0.65 -11.96
C GLU A 114 29.98 -0.26 -11.63
N ARG A 115 29.84 -1.14 -10.64
CA ARG A 115 30.88 -2.13 -10.31
C ARG A 115 31.14 -3.09 -11.47
N ALA A 116 30.09 -3.57 -12.15
CA ALA A 116 30.23 -4.42 -13.34
C ALA A 116 30.96 -3.69 -14.48
N ARG A 117 30.59 -2.42 -14.73
CA ARG A 117 31.28 -1.57 -15.72
C ARG A 117 32.77 -1.44 -15.40
N LYS A 118 33.14 -1.11 -14.16
CA LYS A 118 34.54 -0.96 -13.74
C LYS A 118 35.35 -2.24 -13.98
N LYS A 119 34.80 -3.42 -13.65
CA LYS A 119 35.45 -4.71 -13.90
C LYS A 119 35.71 -4.98 -15.39
N MET A 120 34.78 -4.60 -16.28
CA MET A 120 34.95 -4.78 -17.73
C MET A 120 36.03 -3.86 -18.30
N TRP A 121 36.07 -2.62 -17.84
CA TRP A 121 37.12 -1.67 -18.24
C TRP A 121 38.51 -2.15 -17.83
N GLU A 122 38.65 -2.71 -16.64
CA GLU A 122 39.91 -3.29 -16.16
C GLU A 122 40.37 -4.47 -17.01
N LEU A 123 39.46 -5.37 -17.42
CA LEU A 123 39.79 -6.47 -18.33
C LEU A 123 40.22 -6.02 -19.73
N MET A 124 39.72 -4.87 -20.20
CA MET A 124 40.12 -4.30 -21.50
C MET A 124 41.49 -3.60 -21.47
N THR A 125 41.96 -3.16 -20.29
CA THR A 125 43.25 -2.47 -20.14
C THR A 125 44.39 -3.39 -19.72
N LEU A 126 44.12 -4.69 -19.46
CA LEU A 126 45.17 -5.66 -19.19
C LEU A 126 46.07 -5.83 -20.43
N PRO A 127 47.40 -5.83 -20.28
CA PRO A 127 48.29 -6.19 -21.37
C PRO A 127 47.97 -7.62 -21.82
N SER A 128 47.86 -7.81 -23.14
CA SER A 128 47.64 -9.13 -23.74
C SER A 128 48.63 -10.15 -23.15
N PRO A 129 48.19 -11.35 -22.73
CA PRO A 129 49.12 -12.36 -22.24
C PRO A 129 50.17 -12.61 -23.30
N THR A 130 51.44 -12.37 -22.95
CA THR A 130 52.56 -12.54 -23.86
C THR A 130 52.51 -13.98 -24.39
N PRO A 131 52.45 -14.20 -25.73
CA PRO A 131 52.49 -15.56 -26.25
C PRO A 131 53.77 -16.22 -25.73
N LEU A 132 53.63 -17.39 -25.10
CA LEU A 132 54.77 -18.18 -24.65
C LEU A 132 55.68 -18.42 -25.86
N SER A 133 56.87 -17.82 -25.85
CA SER A 133 57.88 -18.09 -26.87
C SER A 133 58.34 -19.53 -26.70
N TYR A 134 57.85 -20.43 -27.55
CA TYR A 134 58.34 -21.80 -27.60
C TYR A 134 59.84 -21.76 -27.93
N PRO A 135 60.72 -22.42 -27.16
CA PRO A 135 62.14 -22.44 -27.47
C PRO A 135 62.35 -23.09 -28.84
N PRO A 136 63.30 -22.60 -29.67
CA PRO A 136 63.57 -23.22 -30.96
C PRO A 136 63.97 -24.70 -30.75
N SER A 137 63.30 -25.59 -31.48
CA SER A 137 63.59 -27.02 -31.49
C SER A 137 65.07 -27.24 -31.84
N PRO A 138 65.84 -28.02 -31.06
CA PRO A 138 67.23 -28.29 -31.40
C PRO A 138 67.28 -29.01 -32.74
N SER A 139 67.91 -28.37 -33.72
CA SER A 139 68.18 -28.95 -35.02
C SER A 139 69.03 -30.21 -34.85
N SER A 140 68.50 -31.34 -35.32
CA SER A 140 69.20 -32.61 -35.36
C SER A 140 70.42 -32.50 -36.28
N ARG A 141 71.57 -32.22 -35.68
CA ARG A 141 72.90 -32.40 -36.27
C ARG A 141 73.22 -33.90 -36.28
N THR A 142 72.94 -34.55 -37.40
CA THR A 142 73.55 -35.83 -37.81
C THR A 142 74.52 -35.45 -38.94
N GLN A 143 75.79 -35.14 -38.70
CA GLN A 143 76.94 -36.01 -38.42
C GLN A 143 76.94 -37.36 -39.17
N VAL A 144 77.83 -37.38 -40.18
CA VAL A 144 78.50 -38.48 -40.90
C VAL A 144 77.71 -39.18 -42.01
#